data_AF-A0A367M5W5-F1
#
_entry.id   AF-A0A367M5W5-F1
#
_cell.length_a   1.000
_cell.length_b   1.000
_cell.length_c   1.000
_cell.angle_alpha   90.00
_cell.angle_beta   90.00
_cell.angle_gamma   90.00
#
_symmetry.space_group_name_H-M   'P 1'
#
loop_
_entity.id
_entity.type
_entity.pdbx_description
1 polymer ?
#
loop_
_entity_poly.entity_id
_entity_poly.type
_entity_poly.pdbx_seq_one_letter_code
_entity_poly.pdbx_strand_id
1 'polypeptide(L)'
;MRELQPLLENHGLLLLFLNVLCEQAGLPIPAYPALIVAGALAMQGVGAPLGVVLLVVVLACLLADVAWYLAGRRYGGFLLRSICKVSLSQDSCIRQSQNMYLRVGPRALLMSKFLPGASALSTTLAGMTRTHLRRFLAYDAAGSALWAGSALLLGVIFSDAVDHLLALLSDYAAIGALLIAGAFAAFIAWQLWQRQRLLSRSRRIPRISVEELENLREQGQLPVILDVRAHHEDEPSGIPGAIPVELNVSLKDLPGDLRDASIVIYCACPHELSAAMLAQRLNASGFTRTWALAGGL
;
A
#
# COMPACT_ATOMS: atom_id res chain seq x y z
N MET A 1 -3.53 -38.49 -2.87
CA MET A 1 -4.78 -37.69 -2.81
C MET A 1 -5.70 -38.05 -1.64
N ARG A 2 -5.79 -39.32 -1.18
CA ARG A 2 -6.64 -39.73 -0.02
C ARG A 2 -6.20 -39.23 1.36
N GLU A 3 -4.93 -38.87 1.55
CA GLU A 3 -4.40 -38.38 2.85
C GLU A 3 -4.63 -36.87 3.08
N LEU A 4 -4.83 -36.09 2.00
CA LEU A 4 -5.10 -34.65 2.08
C LEU A 4 -6.58 -34.33 2.27
N GLN A 5 -7.48 -35.25 1.89
CA GLN A 5 -8.92 -35.13 2.08
C GLN A 5 -9.35 -34.88 3.54
N PRO A 6 -8.92 -35.68 4.54
CA PRO A 6 -9.30 -35.44 5.94
C PRO A 6 -8.68 -34.16 6.51
N LEU A 7 -7.52 -33.73 6.01
CA LEU A 7 -6.89 -32.45 6.38
C LEU A 7 -7.68 -31.26 5.83
N LEU A 8 -8.16 -31.34 4.58
CA LEU A 8 -8.97 -30.30 3.95
C LEU A 8 -10.39 -30.25 4.53
N GLU A 9 -10.97 -31.40 4.89
CA GLU A 9 -12.27 -31.51 5.58
C GLU A 9 -12.21 -30.93 6.99
N ASN A 10 -11.13 -31.14 7.75
CA ASN A 10 -10.96 -30.56 9.09
C ASN A 10 -10.46 -29.10 9.09
N HIS A 11 -9.63 -28.69 8.13
CA HIS A 11 -9.05 -27.33 8.11
C HIS A 11 -9.80 -26.35 7.20
N GLY A 12 -10.70 -26.80 6.32
CA GLY A 12 -11.42 -25.92 5.39
C GLY A 12 -12.22 -24.84 6.12
N LEU A 13 -12.90 -25.19 7.21
CA LEU A 13 -13.61 -24.22 8.06
C LEU A 13 -12.66 -23.26 8.77
N LEU A 14 -11.52 -23.74 9.26
CA LEU A 14 -10.53 -22.90 9.93
C LEU A 14 -9.87 -21.92 8.96
N LEU A 15 -9.50 -22.38 7.76
CA LEU A 15 -8.94 -21.54 6.72
C LEU A 15 -9.94 -20.48 6.25
N LEU A 16 -11.21 -20.86 6.08
CA LEU A 16 -12.27 -19.92 5.74
C LEU A 16 -12.49 -18.90 6.86
N PHE A 17 -12.51 -19.34 8.12
CA PHE A 17 -12.60 -18.48 9.29
C PHE A 17 -11.45 -17.46 9.32
N LEU A 18 -10.21 -17.93 9.18
CA LEU A 18 -9.03 -17.07 9.20
C LEU A 18 -9.00 -16.12 8.00
N ASN A 19 -9.42 -16.57 6.82
CA ASN A 19 -9.51 -15.73 5.62
C ASN A 19 -10.48 -14.56 5.85
N VAL A 20 -11.71 -14.85 6.30
CA VAL A 20 -12.71 -13.83 6.63
C VAL A 20 -12.23 -12.92 7.76
N LEU A 21 -11.65 -13.50 8.82
CA LEU A 21 -11.13 -12.72 9.95
C LEU A 21 -10.05 -11.73 9.49
N CYS A 22 -9.12 -12.17 8.63
CA CYS A 22 -8.07 -11.33 8.07
C CYS A 22 -8.61 -10.25 7.13
N GLU A 23 -9.55 -10.59 6.24
CA GLU A 23 -10.22 -9.60 5.38
C GLU A 23 -10.88 -8.51 6.23
N GLN A 24 -11.66 -8.92 7.23
CA GLN A 24 -12.39 -8.01 8.11
C GLN A 24 -11.45 -7.21 9.03
N ALA A 25 -10.27 -7.75 9.36
CA ALA A 25 -9.20 -7.03 10.05
C ALA A 25 -8.50 -5.97 9.17
N GLY A 26 -8.80 -5.94 7.87
CA GLY A 26 -8.28 -4.93 6.92
C GLY A 26 -7.17 -5.43 6.01
N LEU A 27 -6.89 -6.73 5.97
CA LEU A 27 -5.97 -7.29 4.97
C LEU A 27 -6.69 -7.36 3.61
N PRO A 28 -6.02 -7.03 2.50
CA PRO A 28 -6.62 -7.04 1.16
C PRO A 28 -6.72 -8.48 0.60
N ILE A 29 -7.41 -9.36 1.32
CA ILE A 29 -7.63 -10.76 0.93
C ILE A 29 -9.13 -10.92 0.64
N PRO A 30 -9.54 -11.31 -0.57
CA PRO A 30 -10.96 -11.43 -0.90
C PRO A 30 -11.54 -12.73 -0.33
N ALA A 31 -12.38 -12.67 0.72
CA ALA A 31 -13.06 -13.86 1.22
C ALA A 31 -14.42 -14.12 0.55
N TYR A 32 -15.04 -13.11 -0.09
CA TYR A 32 -16.32 -13.29 -0.80
C TYR A 32 -16.28 -14.42 -1.85
N PRO A 33 -15.26 -14.55 -2.72
CA PRO A 33 -15.18 -15.68 -3.65
C PRO A 33 -15.00 -17.04 -2.95
N ALA A 34 -14.25 -17.08 -1.83
CA ALA A 34 -14.08 -18.30 -1.05
C ALA A 34 -15.40 -18.78 -0.43
N LEU A 35 -16.27 -17.84 -0.04
CA LEU A 35 -17.63 -18.14 0.43
C LEU A 35 -18.53 -18.69 -0.68
N ILE A 36 -18.42 -18.18 -1.91
CA ILE A 36 -19.14 -18.73 -3.06
C ILE A 36 -18.71 -20.20 -3.29
N VAL A 37 -17.41 -20.47 -3.27
CA VAL A 37 -16.88 -21.85 -3.40
C VAL A 37 -17.38 -22.73 -2.26
N ALA A 38 -17.35 -22.24 -1.01
CA ALA A 38 -17.86 -22.98 0.14
C ALA A 38 -19.37 -23.30 0.02
N GLY A 39 -20.15 -22.37 -0.54
CA GLY A 39 -21.58 -22.58 -0.80
C GLY A 39 -21.85 -23.63 -1.86
N ALA A 40 -21.08 -23.62 -2.95
CA ALA A 40 -21.18 -24.61 -4.03
C ALA A 40 -20.84 -26.02 -3.53
N LEU A 41 -19.71 -26.16 -2.82
CA LEU A 41 -19.27 -27.43 -2.26
C LEU A 41 -20.29 -27.99 -1.26
N ALA A 42 -20.84 -27.15 -0.38
CA ALA A 42 -21.86 -27.57 0.58
C ALA A 42 -23.14 -28.08 -0.12
N MET A 43 -23.52 -27.53 -1.28
CA MET A 43 -24.67 -28.01 -2.07
C MET A 43 -24.43 -29.41 -2.65
N GLN A 44 -23.18 -29.72 -3.02
CA GLN A 44 -22.78 -31.01 -3.56
C GLN A 44 -22.57 -32.09 -2.47
N GLY A 45 -22.80 -31.73 -1.20
CA GLY A 45 -22.53 -32.61 -0.06
C GLY A 45 -21.04 -32.77 0.25
N VAL A 46 -20.19 -31.90 -0.29
CA VAL A 46 -18.75 -31.89 -0.06
C VAL A 46 -18.42 -30.78 0.93
N GLY A 47 -17.93 -31.13 2.12
CA GLY A 47 -17.56 -30.17 3.16
C GLY A 47 -18.65 -29.90 4.21
N ALA A 48 -18.57 -28.76 4.87
CA ALA A 48 -19.41 -28.45 6.03
C ALA A 48 -20.83 -28.00 5.64
N PRO A 49 -21.86 -28.30 6.44
CA PRO A 49 -23.21 -27.82 6.20
C PRO A 49 -23.28 -26.28 6.13
N LEU A 50 -24.12 -25.74 5.24
CA LEU A 50 -24.26 -24.28 5.03
C LEU A 50 -24.49 -23.50 6.33
N GLY A 51 -25.28 -24.04 7.26
CA GLY A 51 -25.53 -23.40 8.55
C GLY A 51 -24.27 -23.29 9.42
N VAL A 52 -23.40 -24.29 9.39
CA VAL A 52 -22.12 -24.28 10.11
C VAL A 52 -21.16 -23.28 9.47
N VAL A 53 -21.07 -23.28 8.13
CA VAL A 53 -20.24 -22.32 7.38
C VAL A 53 -20.68 -20.89 7.70
N LEU A 54 -22.00 -20.60 7.61
CA LEU A 54 -22.56 -19.29 7.92
C LEU A 54 -22.24 -18.87 9.35
N LEU A 55 -22.41 -19.76 10.33
CA LEU A 55 -22.11 -19.47 11.73
C LEU A 55 -20.64 -19.10 11.93
N VAL A 56 -19.72 -19.91 11.39
CA VAL A 56 -18.27 -19.69 11.49
C VAL A 56 -17.88 -18.34 10.88
N VAL A 57 -18.43 -18.00 9.72
CA VAL A 57 -18.15 -16.74 9.03
C VAL A 57 -18.69 -15.55 9.80
N VAL A 58 -19.92 -15.63 10.33
CA VAL A 58 -20.49 -14.58 11.18
C VAL A 58 -19.66 -14.37 12.44
N LEU A 59 -19.15 -15.44 13.07
CA LEU A 59 -18.27 -15.34 14.23
C LEU A 59 -16.93 -14.68 13.88
N ALA A 60 -16.34 -14.99 12.72
CA ALA A 60 -15.12 -14.35 12.24
C ALA A 60 -15.33 -12.84 12.03
N CYS A 61 -16.43 -12.44 11.37
CA CYS A 61 -16.79 -11.03 11.20
C CYS A 61 -16.93 -10.33 12.54
N LEU A 62 -17.76 -10.88 13.44
CA LEU A 62 -18.01 -10.29 14.76
C LEU A 62 -16.72 -10.11 15.56
N LEU A 63 -15.78 -11.06 15.53
CA LEU A 63 -14.50 -10.93 16.22
C LEU A 63 -13.67 -9.76 15.71
N ALA A 64 -13.52 -9.63 14.38
CA ALA A 64 -12.80 -8.51 13.77
C ALA A 64 -13.52 -7.18 14.01
N ASP A 65 -14.83 -7.14 13.82
CA ASP A 65 -15.64 -5.93 13.92
C ASP A 65 -15.76 -5.44 15.37
N VAL A 66 -15.74 -6.34 16.37
CA VAL A 66 -15.62 -5.98 17.78
C VAL A 66 -14.27 -5.33 18.06
N ALA A 67 -13.18 -5.84 17.48
CA ALA A 67 -11.87 -5.20 17.63
C ALA A 67 -11.89 -3.77 17.07
N TRP A 68 -12.47 -3.57 15.87
CA TRP A 68 -12.67 -2.24 15.27
C TRP A 68 -13.58 -1.34 16.11
N TYR A 69 -14.67 -1.87 16.66
CA TYR A 69 -15.59 -1.13 17.53
C TYR A 69 -14.88 -0.66 18.81
N LEU A 70 -14.12 -1.53 19.47
CA LEU A 70 -13.36 -1.18 20.67
C LEU A 70 -12.24 -0.18 20.36
N ALA A 71 -11.54 -0.37 19.25
CA ALA A 71 -10.51 0.56 18.78
C ALA A 71 -11.12 1.93 18.45
N GLY A 72 -12.26 1.98 17.77
CA GLY A 72 -13.01 3.22 17.51
C GLY A 72 -13.49 3.89 18.79
N ARG A 73 -13.92 3.13 19.80
CA ARG A 73 -14.33 3.65 21.10
C ARG A 73 -13.17 4.23 21.91
N ARG A 74 -11.95 3.69 21.76
CA ARG A 74 -10.75 4.12 22.51
C ARG A 74 -9.93 5.20 21.80
N TYR A 75 -9.70 5.06 20.50
CA TYR A 75 -8.81 5.90 19.70
C TYR A 75 -9.54 6.89 18.79
N GLY A 76 -10.85 6.69 18.58
CA GLY A 76 -11.76 7.58 17.87
C GLY A 76 -11.20 8.26 16.62
N GLY A 77 -11.11 9.59 16.65
CA GLY A 77 -10.69 10.39 15.50
C GLY A 77 -9.25 10.15 15.01
N PHE A 78 -8.38 9.53 15.81
CA PHE A 78 -7.06 9.10 15.33
C PHE A 78 -7.20 7.94 14.32
N LEU A 79 -8.02 6.94 14.65
CA LEU A 79 -8.22 5.76 13.80
C LEU A 79 -8.94 6.11 12.48
N LEU A 80 -9.93 7.00 12.53
CA LEU A 80 -10.59 7.53 11.34
C LEU A 80 -9.60 8.23 10.39
N ARG A 81 -8.65 9.00 10.93
CA ARG A 81 -7.61 9.64 10.12
C ARG A 81 -6.71 8.61 9.45
N SER A 82 -6.35 7.53 10.16
CA SER A 82 -5.56 6.43 9.58
C SER A 82 -6.31 5.72 8.44
N ILE A 83 -7.61 5.41 8.61
CA ILE A 83 -8.42 4.74 7.59
C ILE A 83 -8.65 5.67 6.37
N CYS A 84 -8.99 6.94 6.60
CA CYS A 84 -9.24 7.90 5.53
C CYS A 84 -7.97 8.46 4.88
N LYS A 85 -6.75 8.08 5.33
CA LYS A 85 -5.47 8.52 4.73
C LYS A 85 -5.30 8.08 3.28
N VAL A 86 -5.97 6.98 2.90
CA VAL A 86 -5.95 6.43 1.53
C VAL A 86 -6.90 7.20 0.60
N SER A 87 -7.83 8.01 1.14
CA SER A 87 -8.78 8.80 0.35
C SER A 87 -8.14 10.09 -0.19
N LEU A 88 -8.51 10.50 -1.40
CA LEU A 88 -8.09 11.77 -2.03
C LEU A 88 -8.39 13.02 -1.17
N SER A 89 -9.39 12.95 -0.28
CA SER A 89 -9.71 13.99 0.68
C SER A 89 -10.05 13.38 2.03
N GLN A 90 -9.08 13.43 2.96
CA GLN A 90 -9.21 12.88 4.30
C GLN A 90 -10.35 13.55 5.08
N ASP A 91 -10.45 14.89 5.03
CA ASP A 91 -11.47 15.64 5.77
C ASP A 91 -12.88 15.43 5.21
N SER A 92 -13.02 15.26 3.89
CA SER A 92 -14.31 14.92 3.28
C SER A 92 -14.73 13.51 3.68
N CYS A 93 -13.81 12.53 3.62
CA CYS A 93 -14.06 11.14 4.05
C CYS A 93 -14.55 11.07 5.50
N ILE A 94 -13.90 11.77 6.42
CA ILE A 94 -14.27 11.78 7.84
C ILE A 94 -15.65 12.42 8.03
N ARG A 95 -15.85 13.62 7.49
CA ARG A 95 -17.10 14.40 7.68
C ARG A 95 -18.30 13.73 7.03
N GLN A 96 -18.13 13.18 5.83
CA GLN A 96 -19.16 12.43 5.10
C GLN A 96 -19.57 11.18 5.88
N SER A 97 -18.59 10.38 6.32
CA SER A 97 -18.83 9.13 7.06
C SER A 97 -19.52 9.39 8.39
N GLN A 98 -19.09 10.41 9.14
CA GLN A 98 -19.74 10.81 10.40
C GLN A 98 -21.18 11.29 10.18
N ASN A 99 -21.41 12.17 9.20
CA ASN A 99 -22.75 12.67 8.89
C ASN A 99 -23.68 11.54 8.43
N MET A 100 -23.18 10.60 7.63
CA MET A 100 -23.94 9.43 7.20
C MET A 100 -24.31 8.56 8.40
N TYR A 101 -23.35 8.26 9.28
CA TYR A 101 -23.61 7.45 10.47
C TYR A 101 -24.55 8.14 11.47
N LEU A 102 -24.51 9.47 11.61
CA LEU A 102 -25.48 10.20 12.44
C LEU A 102 -26.92 10.11 11.90
N ARG A 103 -27.10 10.05 10.57
CA ARG A 103 -28.42 9.92 9.93
C ARG A 103 -28.93 8.48 9.92
N VAL A 104 -28.10 7.53 9.52
CA VAL A 104 -28.48 6.13 9.31
C VAL A 104 -28.34 5.30 10.59
N GLY A 105 -27.37 5.66 11.43
CA GLY A 105 -27.07 4.98 12.69
C GLY A 105 -26.54 3.55 12.47
N PRO A 106 -26.73 2.66 13.47
CA PRO A 106 -26.21 1.29 13.41
C PRO A 106 -26.84 0.44 12.29
N ARG A 107 -27.93 0.90 11.66
CA ARG A 107 -28.50 0.23 10.47
C ARG A 107 -27.55 0.22 9.29
N ALA A 108 -26.59 1.16 9.24
CA ALA A 108 -25.55 1.19 8.20
C ALA A 108 -24.71 -0.10 8.19
N LEU A 109 -24.57 -0.77 9.34
CA LEU A 109 -23.81 -2.03 9.47
C LEU A 109 -24.37 -3.15 8.59
N LEU A 110 -25.69 -3.14 8.33
CA LEU A 110 -26.36 -4.15 7.50
C LEU A 110 -25.79 -4.21 6.08
N MET A 111 -25.53 -3.04 5.48
CA MET A 111 -25.10 -2.92 4.08
C MET A 111 -23.62 -2.61 3.93
N SER A 112 -22.94 -2.19 5.01
CA SER A 112 -21.55 -1.72 4.94
C SER A 112 -20.53 -2.77 4.49
N LYS A 113 -20.83 -4.06 4.64
CA LYS A 113 -19.93 -5.16 4.25
C LYS A 113 -19.88 -5.42 2.74
N PHE A 114 -20.88 -4.96 1.99
CA PHE A 114 -20.89 -5.08 0.53
C PHE A 114 -19.98 -4.07 -0.16
N LEU A 115 -19.54 -3.03 0.55
CA LEU A 115 -18.70 -1.98 0.01
C LEU A 115 -17.31 -2.03 0.66
N PRO A 116 -16.23 -2.23 -0.11
CA PRO A 116 -14.87 -2.27 0.43
C PRO A 116 -14.56 -1.04 1.27
N GLY A 117 -13.99 -1.24 2.46
CA GLY A 117 -13.65 -0.18 3.41
C GLY A 117 -14.83 0.42 4.19
N ALA A 118 -16.08 0.28 3.73
CA ALA A 118 -17.24 0.85 4.42
C ALA A 118 -17.54 0.12 5.74
N SER A 119 -17.29 -1.19 5.84
CA SER A 119 -17.45 -1.97 7.08
C SER A 119 -16.51 -1.47 8.19
N ALA A 120 -15.24 -1.22 7.88
CA ALA A 120 -14.29 -0.67 8.85
C ALA A 120 -14.70 0.74 9.31
N LEU A 121 -15.19 1.58 8.39
CA LEU A 121 -15.69 2.92 8.73
C LEU A 121 -16.96 2.88 9.60
N SER A 122 -17.92 2.04 9.26
CA SER A 122 -19.20 1.95 10.00
C SER A 122 -19.01 1.37 11.40
N THR A 123 -18.16 0.34 11.56
CA THR A 123 -17.86 -0.29 12.85
C THR A 123 -17.04 0.62 13.76
N THR A 124 -16.04 1.33 13.23
CA THR A 124 -15.29 2.32 14.00
C THR A 124 -16.15 3.50 14.43
N LEU A 125 -17.03 4.00 13.56
CA LEU A 125 -18.00 5.05 13.91
C LEU A 125 -19.02 4.59 14.95
N ALA A 126 -19.44 3.32 14.91
CA ALA A 126 -20.28 2.73 15.95
C ALA A 126 -19.60 2.75 17.32
N GLY A 127 -18.30 2.45 17.36
CA GLY A 127 -17.46 2.56 18.55
C GLY A 127 -17.32 4.00 19.06
N MET A 128 -17.02 4.93 18.16
CA MET A 128 -16.85 6.36 18.46
C MET A 128 -18.10 7.01 19.04
N THR A 129 -19.25 6.70 18.45
CA THR A 129 -20.56 7.19 18.92
C THR A 129 -21.07 6.46 20.16
N ARG A 130 -20.28 5.51 20.69
CA ARG A 130 -20.63 4.67 21.85
C ARG A 130 -21.99 3.98 21.67
N THR A 131 -22.26 3.50 20.45
CA THR A 131 -23.44 2.69 20.16
C THR A 131 -23.46 1.50 21.13
N HIS A 132 -24.58 1.25 21.80
CA HIS A 132 -24.67 0.18 22.80
C HIS A 132 -24.24 -1.18 22.21
N LEU A 133 -23.36 -1.91 22.91
CA LEU A 133 -22.70 -3.13 22.39
C LEU A 133 -23.69 -4.17 21.86
N ARG A 134 -24.79 -4.43 22.59
CA ARG A 134 -25.82 -5.39 22.14
C ARG A 134 -26.48 -4.97 20.82
N ARG A 135 -26.69 -3.66 20.63
CA ARG A 135 -27.30 -3.13 19.41
C ARG A 135 -26.32 -3.20 18.24
N PHE A 136 -25.05 -2.87 18.49
CA PHE A 136 -23.97 -3.06 17.52
C PHE A 136 -23.88 -4.52 17.07
N LEU A 137 -23.72 -5.46 18.01
CA LEU A 137 -23.61 -6.89 17.70
C LEU A 137 -24.83 -7.43 16.94
N ALA A 138 -26.04 -6.99 17.28
CA ALA A 138 -27.25 -7.43 16.58
C ALA A 138 -27.28 -6.99 15.11
N TYR A 139 -27.00 -5.70 14.83
CA TYR A 139 -26.95 -5.21 13.45
C TYR A 139 -25.75 -5.75 12.68
N ASP A 140 -24.62 -5.91 13.35
CA ASP A 140 -23.41 -6.43 12.73
C ASP A 140 -23.52 -7.92 12.41
N ALA A 141 -24.09 -8.73 13.31
CA ALA A 141 -24.39 -10.13 13.05
C ALA A 141 -25.40 -10.28 11.90
N ALA A 142 -26.45 -9.46 11.87
CA ALA A 142 -27.41 -9.46 10.78
C ALA A 142 -26.78 -9.06 9.44
N GLY A 143 -25.92 -8.03 9.42
CA GLY A 143 -25.18 -7.62 8.22
C GLY A 143 -24.20 -8.70 7.75
N SER A 144 -23.48 -9.32 8.69
CA SER A 144 -22.57 -10.44 8.42
C SER A 144 -23.32 -11.63 7.84
N ALA A 145 -24.48 -11.97 8.40
CA ALA A 145 -25.30 -13.06 7.91
C ALA A 145 -25.89 -12.78 6.52
N LEU A 146 -26.30 -11.53 6.24
CA LEU A 146 -26.78 -11.13 4.92
C LEU A 146 -25.68 -11.21 3.86
N TRP A 147 -24.49 -10.69 4.16
CA TRP A 147 -23.34 -10.70 3.27
C TRP A 147 -22.78 -12.10 3.02
N ALA A 148 -22.58 -12.89 4.08
CA ALA A 148 -22.12 -14.26 3.96
C ALA A 148 -23.19 -15.14 3.30
N GLY A 149 -24.45 -14.96 3.70
CA GLY A 149 -25.60 -15.66 3.12
C GLY A 149 -25.75 -15.39 1.63
N SER A 150 -25.56 -14.15 1.16
CA SER A 150 -25.62 -13.85 -0.28
C SER A 150 -24.52 -14.57 -1.05
N ALA A 151 -23.29 -14.60 -0.53
CA ALA A 151 -22.19 -15.33 -1.16
C ALA A 151 -22.44 -16.84 -1.20
N LEU A 152 -22.86 -17.43 -0.08
CA LEU A 152 -23.17 -18.85 0.01
C LEU A 152 -24.33 -19.24 -0.92
N LEU A 153 -25.39 -18.44 -0.97
CA LEU A 153 -26.52 -18.65 -1.88
C LEU A 153 -26.10 -18.55 -3.35
N LEU A 154 -25.25 -17.60 -3.72
CA LEU A 154 -24.68 -17.54 -5.07
C LEU A 154 -23.91 -18.83 -5.38
N GLY A 155 -23.10 -19.34 -4.44
CA GLY A 155 -22.41 -20.62 -4.58
C GLY A 155 -23.36 -21.78 -4.83
N VAL A 156 -24.45 -21.86 -4.05
CA VAL A 156 -25.47 -22.90 -4.19
C VAL A 156 -26.15 -22.82 -5.57
N ILE A 157 -26.59 -21.62 -5.98
CA ILE A 157 -27.34 -21.39 -7.23
C ILE A 157 -26.46 -21.63 -8.46
N PHE A 158 -25.19 -21.24 -8.41
CA PHE A 158 -24.24 -21.32 -9.53
C PHE A 158 -23.20 -22.44 -9.35
N SER A 159 -23.55 -23.48 -8.61
CA SER A 159 -22.63 -24.57 -8.25
C SER A 159 -21.98 -25.24 -9.46
N ASP A 160 -22.74 -25.50 -10.53
CA ASP A 160 -22.21 -26.07 -11.78
C ASP A 160 -21.15 -25.18 -12.45
N ALA A 161 -21.36 -23.86 -12.45
CA ALA A 161 -20.42 -22.90 -13.03
C ALA A 161 -19.15 -22.77 -12.16
N VAL A 162 -19.31 -22.86 -10.84
CA VAL A 162 -18.18 -22.90 -9.89
C VAL A 162 -17.35 -24.16 -10.10
N ASP A 163 -17.98 -25.31 -10.35
CA ASP A 163 -17.25 -26.56 -10.63
C ASP A 163 -16.44 -26.48 -11.92
N HIS A 164 -17.01 -25.93 -12.99
CA HIS A 164 -16.26 -25.68 -14.21
C HIS A 164 -15.08 -24.73 -14.00
N LEU A 165 -15.26 -23.68 -13.21
CA LEU A 165 -14.18 -22.76 -12.85
C LEU A 165 -13.10 -23.45 -12.00
N LEU A 166 -13.49 -24.27 -11.04
CA LEU A 166 -12.56 -25.02 -10.19
C LEU A 166 -11.79 -26.07 -10.98
N ALA A 167 -12.41 -26.73 -11.96
CA ALA A 167 -11.74 -27.66 -12.86
C ALA A 167 -10.70 -26.96 -13.74
N LEU A 168 -11.06 -25.80 -14.32
CA LEU A 168 -10.10 -24.97 -15.05
C LEU A 168 -8.96 -24.49 -14.14
N LEU A 169 -9.28 -24.10 -12.90
CA LEU A 169 -8.27 -23.71 -11.92
C LEU A 169 -7.39 -24.90 -11.53
N SER A 170 -7.90 -26.11 -11.33
CA SER A 170 -7.06 -27.27 -10.99
C SER A 170 -6.13 -27.66 -12.14
N ASP A 171 -6.62 -27.54 -13.38
CA ASP A 171 -5.86 -27.92 -14.58
C ASP A 171 -4.79 -26.88 -14.94
N TYR A 172 -5.06 -25.61 -14.65
CA TYR A 172 -4.18 -24.49 -15.00
C TYR A 172 -3.55 -23.77 -13.79
N ALA A 173 -3.79 -24.20 -12.54
CA ALA A 173 -3.27 -23.54 -11.33
C ALA A 173 -1.75 -23.44 -11.34
N ALA A 174 -1.06 -24.51 -11.72
CA ALA A 174 0.39 -24.53 -11.79
C ALA A 174 0.90 -23.52 -12.82
N ILE A 175 0.27 -23.45 -14.00
CA ILE A 175 0.64 -22.53 -15.08
C ILE A 175 0.33 -21.08 -14.66
N GLY A 176 -0.84 -20.82 -14.09
CA GLY A 176 -1.25 -19.51 -13.60
C GLY A 176 -0.34 -18.99 -12.47
N ALA A 177 -0.02 -19.84 -11.50
CA ALA A 177 0.92 -19.50 -10.43
C ALA A 177 2.32 -19.19 -10.97
N LEU A 178 2.78 -19.95 -11.97
CA LEU A 178 4.09 -19.76 -12.59
C LEU A 178 4.13 -18.48 -13.44
N LEU A 179 3.02 -18.10 -14.08
CA LEU A 179 2.88 -16.82 -14.79
C LEU A 179 2.87 -15.64 -13.81
N ILE A 180 2.13 -15.71 -12.72
CA ILE A 180 2.11 -14.65 -11.69
C ILE A 180 3.49 -14.51 -11.04
N ALA A 181 4.13 -15.62 -10.65
CA ALA A 181 5.47 -15.63 -10.11
C ALA A 181 6.50 -15.13 -11.13
N GLY A 182 6.37 -15.51 -12.40
CA GLY A 182 7.21 -15.04 -13.49
C GLY A 182 7.07 -13.54 -13.74
N ALA A 183 5.84 -13.01 -13.75
CA ALA A 183 5.56 -11.59 -13.87
C ALA A 183 6.12 -10.80 -12.68
N PHE A 184 5.95 -11.33 -11.45
CA PHE A 184 6.50 -10.73 -10.25
C PHE A 184 8.04 -10.74 -10.25
N ALA A 185 8.66 -11.86 -10.62
CA ALA A 185 10.11 -11.98 -10.75
C ALA A 185 10.66 -11.05 -11.84
N ALA A 186 9.98 -10.95 -13.00
CA ALA A 186 10.33 -10.03 -14.06
C ALA A 186 10.21 -8.56 -13.61
N PHE A 187 9.18 -8.22 -12.84
CA PHE A 187 9.02 -6.90 -12.25
C PHE A 187 10.17 -6.57 -11.28
N ILE A 188 10.51 -7.49 -10.36
CA ILE A 188 11.65 -7.31 -9.44
C ILE A 188 12.97 -7.22 -10.22
N ALA A 189 13.20 -8.09 -11.20
CA ALA A 189 14.40 -8.06 -12.04
C ALA A 189 14.51 -6.74 -12.82
N TRP A 190 13.40 -6.25 -13.37
CA TRP A 190 13.34 -4.97 -14.06
C TRP A 190 13.67 -3.81 -13.12
N GLN A 191 13.10 -3.81 -11.91
CA GLN A 191 13.38 -2.80 -10.88
C GLN A 191 14.85 -2.81 -10.45
N LEU A 192 15.43 -4.00 -10.25
CA LEU A 192 16.85 -4.16 -9.91
C LEU A 192 17.75 -3.74 -11.06
N TRP A 193 17.41 -4.09 -12.30
CA TRP A 193 18.16 -3.69 -13.49
C TRP A 193 18.11 -2.18 -13.70
N GLN A 194 16.95 -1.54 -13.56
CA GLN A 194 16.83 -0.08 -13.60
C GLN A 194 17.72 0.56 -12.53
N ARG A 195 17.69 0.04 -11.30
CA ARG A 195 18.53 0.54 -10.21
C ARG A 195 20.02 0.39 -10.50
N GLN A 196 20.47 -0.78 -10.95
CA GLN A 196 21.88 -1.00 -11.30
C GLN A 196 22.33 -0.15 -12.49
N ARG A 197 21.46 0.06 -13.49
CA ARG A 197 21.75 0.90 -14.64
C ARG A 197 21.90 2.37 -14.25
N LEU A 198 21.06 2.86 -13.34
CA LEU A 198 21.16 4.22 -12.78
C LEU A 198 22.45 4.38 -11.96
N LEU A 199 22.77 3.43 -11.08
CA LEU A 199 24.01 3.44 -10.28
C LEU A 199 25.27 3.35 -11.15
N SER A 200 25.25 2.54 -12.22
CA SER A 200 26.39 2.41 -13.13
C SER A 200 26.63 3.69 -13.94
N ARG A 201 25.57 4.44 -14.26
CA ARG A 201 25.67 5.77 -14.88
C ARG A 201 26.21 6.80 -13.90
N SER A 202 25.78 6.78 -12.62
CA SER A 202 26.25 7.72 -11.61
C SER A 202 27.73 7.56 -11.25
N ARG A 203 28.30 6.35 -11.38
CA ARG A 203 29.73 6.09 -11.16
C ARG A 203 30.67 6.78 -12.15
N ARG A 204 30.16 7.25 -13.30
CA ARG A 204 30.98 7.93 -14.33
C ARG A 204 31.12 9.43 -14.08
N ILE A 205 30.39 10.00 -13.12
CA ILE A 205 30.51 11.41 -12.78
C ILE A 205 31.72 11.59 -11.86
N PRO A 206 32.64 12.52 -12.18
CA PRO A 206 33.76 12.84 -11.31
C PRO A 206 33.25 13.37 -9.98
N ARG A 207 33.78 12.81 -8.89
CA ARG A 207 33.46 13.23 -7.52
C ARG A 207 34.61 14.08 -6.99
N ILE A 208 34.28 15.06 -6.16
CA ILE A 208 35.25 15.85 -5.41
C ILE A 208 35.04 15.58 -3.92
N SER A 209 36.12 15.34 -3.19
CA SER A 209 36.09 15.20 -1.73
C SER A 209 35.93 16.57 -1.04
N VAL A 210 35.51 16.57 0.22
CA VAL A 210 35.44 17.81 1.02
C VAL A 210 36.82 18.46 1.15
N GLU A 211 37.87 17.66 1.35
CA GLU A 211 39.27 18.12 1.45
C GLU A 211 39.75 18.79 0.15
N GLU A 212 39.43 18.22 -1.02
CA GLU A 212 39.75 18.83 -2.31
C GLU A 212 38.96 20.13 -2.55
N LEU A 213 37.69 20.17 -2.12
CA LEU A 213 36.86 21.36 -2.19
C LEU A 213 37.44 22.50 -1.33
N GLU A 214 37.88 22.19 -0.12
CA GLU A 214 38.54 23.17 0.77
C GLU A 214 39.85 23.67 0.16
N ASN A 215 40.69 22.77 -0.37
CA ASN A 215 41.93 23.13 -1.06
C ASN A 215 41.69 24.08 -2.25
N LEU A 216 40.64 23.86 -3.05
CA LEU A 216 40.29 24.77 -4.14
C LEU A 216 39.93 26.18 -3.63
N ARG A 217 39.19 26.25 -2.52
CA ARG A 217 38.82 27.52 -1.88
C ARG A 217 40.03 28.26 -1.33
N GLU A 218 40.97 27.55 -0.72
CA GLU A 218 42.23 28.12 -0.22
C GLU A 218 43.12 28.67 -1.34
N GLN A 219 43.07 28.05 -2.52
CA GLN A 219 43.78 28.52 -3.73
C GLN A 219 43.09 29.73 -4.40
N GLY A 220 42.04 30.29 -3.79
CA GLY A 220 41.30 31.43 -4.32
C GLY A 220 40.32 31.09 -5.45
N GLN A 221 40.09 29.80 -5.73
CA GLN A 221 39.01 29.38 -6.63
C GLN A 221 37.72 29.27 -5.82
N LEU A 222 36.69 30.01 -6.21
CA LEU A 222 35.39 30.00 -5.54
C LEU A 222 34.40 29.18 -6.38
N PRO A 223 34.34 27.84 -6.21
CA PRO A 223 33.38 27.03 -6.93
C PRO A 223 31.96 27.38 -6.51
N VAL A 224 31.04 27.37 -7.47
CA VAL A 224 29.61 27.55 -7.21
C VAL A 224 29.05 26.23 -6.68
N ILE A 225 28.39 26.29 -5.52
CA ILE A 225 27.80 25.13 -4.87
C ILE A 225 26.31 25.07 -5.22
N LEU A 226 25.84 23.96 -5.76
CA LEU A 226 24.43 23.71 -6.06
C LEU A 226 23.86 22.67 -5.09
N ASP A 227 22.76 23.03 -4.42
CA ASP A 227 22.00 22.15 -3.53
C ASP A 227 20.82 21.53 -4.31
N VAL A 228 20.83 20.21 -4.45
CA VAL A 228 19.77 19.46 -5.16
C VAL A 228 18.91 18.64 -4.18
N ARG A 229 18.94 19.00 -2.89
CA ARG A 229 18.02 18.45 -1.91
C ARG A 229 16.59 18.95 -2.19
N ALA A 230 15.62 18.12 -1.84
CA ALA A 230 14.23 18.57 -1.80
C ALA A 230 14.08 19.44 -0.55
N HIS A 231 14.05 20.76 -0.71
CA HIS A 231 13.90 21.68 0.42
C HIS A 231 12.54 21.48 1.09
N HIS A 232 12.54 20.79 2.22
CA HIS A 232 11.44 20.75 3.17
C HIS A 232 11.79 21.64 4.37
N GLU A 233 10.81 22.36 4.91
CA GLU A 233 11.00 23.38 5.96
C GLU A 233 11.68 22.87 7.24
N ASP A 234 11.77 21.54 7.43
CA ASP A 234 12.36 20.87 8.60
C ASP A 234 13.80 20.32 8.39
N GLU A 235 14.45 20.54 7.24
CA GLU A 235 15.78 19.99 6.96
C GLU A 235 16.95 20.86 7.51
N PRO A 236 18.07 20.24 7.94
CA PRO A 236 19.24 20.97 8.45
C PRO A 236 19.80 21.96 7.43
N SER A 237 20.31 23.08 7.94
CA SER A 237 20.91 24.16 7.15
C SER A 237 21.95 23.59 6.18
N GLY A 238 21.80 23.92 4.89
CA GLY A 238 22.73 23.49 3.84
C GLY A 238 24.11 24.11 3.95
N ILE A 239 24.98 23.75 3.00
CA ILE A 239 26.30 24.35 2.87
C ILE A 239 26.14 25.87 2.65
N PRO A 240 26.79 26.75 3.45
CA PRO A 240 26.65 28.19 3.31
C PRO A 240 27.01 28.69 1.90
N GLY A 241 26.13 29.49 1.31
CA GLY A 241 26.31 30.04 -0.05
C GLY A 241 25.90 29.09 -1.17
N ALA A 242 25.34 27.91 -0.87
CA ALA A 242 24.78 27.02 -1.87
C ALA A 242 23.49 27.58 -2.50
N ILE A 243 23.36 27.40 -3.82
CA ILE A 243 22.19 27.80 -4.59
C ILE A 243 21.22 26.61 -4.67
N PRO A 244 19.96 26.75 -4.23
CA PRO A 244 18.96 25.70 -4.32
C PRO A 244 18.53 25.47 -5.78
N VAL A 245 18.59 24.23 -6.25
CA VAL A 245 18.27 23.86 -7.64
C VAL A 245 17.49 22.55 -7.69
N GLU A 246 16.38 22.53 -8.42
CA GLU A 246 15.64 21.29 -8.66
C GLU A 246 16.41 20.34 -9.59
N LEU A 247 16.34 19.04 -9.33
CA LEU A 247 17.00 18.01 -10.16
C LEU A 247 16.61 18.10 -11.65
N ASN A 248 15.39 18.54 -11.94
CA ASN A 248 14.81 18.65 -13.27
C ASN A 248 14.85 20.08 -13.85
N VAL A 249 15.63 20.98 -13.26
CA VAL A 249 15.76 22.38 -13.73
C VAL A 249 16.06 22.44 -15.24
N SER A 250 15.47 23.44 -15.91
CA SER A 250 15.82 23.77 -17.29
C SER A 250 17.19 24.45 -17.29
N LEU A 251 18.12 23.90 -18.07
CA LEU A 251 19.51 24.41 -18.12
C LEU A 251 19.62 25.82 -18.73
N LYS A 252 18.54 26.33 -19.35
CA LYS A 252 18.45 27.71 -19.85
C LYS A 252 18.19 28.72 -18.74
N ASP A 253 17.64 28.26 -17.62
CA ASP A 253 17.25 29.11 -16.50
C ASP A 253 18.40 29.27 -15.50
N LEU A 254 19.48 28.50 -15.69
CA LEU A 254 20.72 28.67 -14.94
C LEU A 254 21.44 29.95 -15.40
N PRO A 255 21.97 30.75 -14.45
CA PRO A 255 22.81 31.91 -14.75
C PRO A 255 23.90 31.59 -15.80
N GLY A 256 24.02 32.45 -16.81
CA GLY A 256 24.88 32.19 -17.98
C GLY A 256 26.39 32.18 -17.68
N ASP A 257 26.79 32.84 -16.59
CA ASP A 257 28.14 32.89 -16.02
C ASP A 257 28.60 31.53 -15.44
N LEU A 258 27.67 30.61 -15.16
CA LEU A 258 27.99 29.28 -14.64
C LEU A 258 28.70 28.38 -15.65
N ARG A 259 28.66 28.68 -16.95
CA ARG A 259 29.26 27.82 -17.99
C ARG A 259 30.77 27.65 -17.84
N ASP A 260 31.44 28.70 -17.38
CA ASP A 260 32.89 28.72 -17.18
C ASP A 260 33.30 28.56 -15.71
N ALA A 261 32.33 28.43 -14.80
CA ALA A 261 32.57 28.26 -13.38
C ALA A 261 32.88 26.79 -13.03
N SER A 262 33.63 26.60 -11.93
CA SER A 262 33.73 25.30 -11.27
C SER A 262 32.47 25.06 -10.45
N ILE A 263 31.72 24.00 -10.73
CA ILE A 263 30.43 23.70 -10.10
C ILE A 263 30.54 22.43 -9.25
N VAL A 264 30.12 22.52 -8.00
CA VAL A 264 30.04 21.39 -7.09
C VAL A 264 28.60 21.18 -6.65
N ILE A 265 28.11 19.95 -6.78
CA ILE A 265 26.70 19.61 -6.59
C ILE A 265 26.58 18.61 -5.44
N TYR A 266 25.67 18.85 -4.50
CA TYR A 266 25.42 17.91 -3.41
C TYR A 266 23.92 17.58 -3.24
N CYS A 267 23.64 16.44 -2.61
CA CYS A 267 22.30 16.01 -2.21
C CYS A 267 22.39 15.25 -0.88
N ALA A 268 21.25 14.98 -0.24
CA ALA A 268 21.12 14.11 0.93
C ALA A 268 20.76 12.65 0.57
N CYS A 269 20.86 12.31 -0.71
CA CYS A 269 20.37 11.05 -1.26
C CYS A 269 21.44 9.94 -1.23
N PRO A 270 21.07 8.66 -1.01
CA PRO A 270 22.05 7.57 -0.96
C PRO A 270 22.90 7.51 -2.23
N HIS A 271 24.23 7.42 -2.06
CA HIS A 271 25.21 7.39 -3.17
C HIS A 271 25.22 8.63 -4.07
N GLU A 272 24.75 9.77 -3.56
CA GLU A 272 24.71 11.07 -4.24
C GLU A 272 23.99 11.05 -5.60
N LEU A 273 22.98 10.19 -5.77
CA LEU A 273 22.37 9.91 -7.07
C LEU A 273 21.84 11.17 -7.78
N SER A 274 21.14 12.05 -7.06
CA SER A 274 20.58 13.30 -7.59
C SER A 274 21.69 14.27 -8.02
N ALA A 275 22.73 14.45 -7.19
CA ALA A 275 23.86 15.30 -7.52
C ALA A 275 24.60 14.77 -8.77
N ALA A 276 24.83 13.46 -8.82
CA ALA A 276 25.43 12.77 -9.95
C ALA A 276 24.60 12.92 -11.24
N MET A 277 23.27 12.81 -11.16
CA MET A 277 22.38 12.99 -12.31
C MET A 277 22.38 14.44 -12.82
N LEU A 278 22.38 15.45 -11.95
CA LEU A 278 22.46 16.85 -12.37
C LEU A 278 23.82 17.17 -13.00
N ALA A 279 24.92 16.71 -12.39
CA ALA A 279 26.27 16.86 -12.95
C ALA A 279 26.38 16.23 -14.34
N GLN A 280 25.75 15.06 -14.56
CA GLN A 280 25.70 14.44 -15.88
C GLN A 280 24.97 15.30 -16.92
N ARG A 281 23.82 15.90 -16.55
CA ARG A 281 23.04 16.78 -17.44
C ARG A 281 23.82 18.05 -17.80
N LEU A 282 24.53 18.62 -16.83
CA LEU A 282 25.39 19.79 -17.00
C LEU A 282 26.58 19.49 -17.92
N ASN A 283 27.33 18.41 -17.64
CA ASN A 283 28.43 17.95 -18.50
C ASN A 283 27.99 17.71 -19.94
N ALA A 284 26.83 17.05 -20.14
CA ALA A 284 26.27 16.80 -21.47
C ALA A 284 25.88 18.08 -22.23
N SER A 285 25.72 19.20 -21.53
CA SER A 285 25.32 20.49 -22.09
C SER A 285 26.48 21.50 -22.17
N GLY A 286 27.71 21.04 -21.93
CA GLY A 286 28.93 21.82 -22.11
C GLY A 286 29.50 22.47 -20.85
N PHE A 287 28.93 22.24 -19.67
CA PHE A 287 29.53 22.65 -18.40
C PHE A 287 30.59 21.61 -18.02
N THR A 288 31.87 21.86 -18.33
CA THR A 288 32.93 20.83 -18.26
C THR A 288 33.57 20.68 -16.88
N ARG A 289 33.40 21.66 -16.00
CA ARG A 289 33.97 21.70 -14.65
C ARG A 289 32.89 21.42 -13.60
N THR A 290 32.29 20.23 -13.65
CA THR A 290 31.20 19.86 -12.74
C THR A 290 31.50 18.56 -11.98
N TRP A 291 31.31 18.60 -10.66
CA TRP A 291 31.57 17.49 -9.75
C TRP A 291 30.39 17.23 -8.81
N ALA A 292 30.18 15.97 -8.46
CA ALA A 292 29.33 15.62 -7.32
C ALA A 292 30.18 15.61 -6.03
N LEU A 293 29.69 16.23 -4.96
CA LEU A 293 30.37 16.22 -3.66
C LEU A 293 30.26 14.83 -3.03
N ALA A 294 31.42 14.20 -2.78
CA ALA A 294 31.48 12.90 -2.14
C ALA A 294 31.08 13.01 -0.65
N GLY A 295 30.19 12.14 -0.20
CA GLY A 295 29.65 12.14 1.16
C GLY A 295 28.31 12.87 1.32
N GLY A 296 27.93 13.74 0.38
CA GLY A 296 26.71 14.55 0.49
C GLY A 296 26.89 15.77 1.42
N LEU A 297 25.84 16.09 2.20
CA LEU A 297 25.86 17.13 3.25
C LEU A 297 26.67 16.64 4.47
#